data_AF-A0A7V5Y621-F1
#
_entry.id   AF-A0A7V5Y621-F1
#
_cell.length_a   1.000
_cell.length_b   1.000
_cell.length_c   1.000
_cell.angle_alpha   90.00
_cell.angle_beta   90.00
_cell.angle_gamma   90.00
#
_symmetry.space_group_name_H-M   'P 1'
#
loop_
_entity.id
_entity.type
_entity.pdbx_description
1 polymer ?
#
loop_
_entity_poly.entity_id
_entity_poly.type
_entity_poly.pdbx_seq_one_letter_code
_entity_poly.pdbx_strand_id
1 'polypeptide(L)'
;RGCPRWKGGDVFHISPNEQFVQRINQWADALAAHHSSFASQLRQLNADELSRRLGWMPRVHPLILGERILLPLYSDGFNLAIIALSEDAGESWQLSEPLLSVGGVQPSLVARRDGVIVAYMRDNGPAPNRVMTALSQDGGYRWSEVAKTDIPNPGSSIEAMVLQTGEWLMVANDTEQGRHQLAVLLSYDEGRSWQVKRYLERESPGTGSFSYPSVIQAHDGTIHITYSYAISTPNGRRSAIKWARFTRDWLEP
;
A
#
# COMPACT_ATOMS: atom_id res chain seq x y z
N ARG A 1 5.10 -27.43 4.29
CA ARG A 1 5.29 -27.28 2.82
C ARG A 1 6.58 -26.47 2.63
N GLY A 2 7.47 -26.88 1.73
CA GLY A 2 8.74 -26.18 1.47
C GLY A 2 8.56 -24.93 0.61
N CYS A 3 9.66 -24.27 0.23
CA CYS A 3 9.62 -23.11 -0.66
C CYS A 3 8.87 -23.43 -1.97
N PRO A 4 8.10 -22.48 -2.52
CA PRO A 4 7.48 -22.64 -3.83
C PRO A 4 8.53 -23.01 -4.88
N ARG A 5 8.25 -24.05 -5.66
CA ARG A 5 9.07 -24.41 -6.83
C ARG A 5 8.40 -23.82 -8.06
N TRP A 6 8.86 -22.65 -8.47
CA TRP A 6 8.41 -22.00 -9.69
C TRP A 6 8.83 -22.82 -10.91
N LYS A 7 7.87 -23.15 -11.80
CA LYS A 7 8.10 -23.92 -13.02
C LYS A 7 7.88 -23.12 -14.31
N GLY A 8 7.45 -21.87 -14.19
CA GLY A 8 7.17 -20.98 -15.31
C GLY A 8 6.94 -19.54 -14.84
N GLY A 9 6.83 -18.63 -15.80
CA GLY A 9 6.49 -17.23 -15.63
C GLY A 9 6.07 -16.66 -16.99
N ASP A 10 5.24 -15.62 -16.98
CA ASP A 10 4.74 -14.95 -18.18
C ASP A 10 4.81 -13.43 -18.01
N VAL A 11 4.66 -12.70 -19.10
CA VAL A 11 4.62 -11.24 -19.10
C VAL A 11 3.20 -10.78 -18.81
N PHE A 12 3.04 -10.15 -17.65
CA PHE A 12 1.81 -9.45 -17.32
C PHE A 12 1.79 -8.06 -17.99
N HIS A 13 1.06 -7.95 -19.10
CA HIS A 13 0.93 -6.68 -19.83
C HIS A 13 -0.14 -5.77 -19.20
N ILE A 14 0.29 -4.60 -18.74
CA ILE A 14 -0.59 -3.56 -18.22
C ILE A 14 -0.89 -2.56 -19.33
N SER A 15 -2.14 -2.50 -19.77
CA SER A 15 -2.61 -1.55 -20.78
C SER A 15 -3.81 -0.78 -20.28
N PRO A 16 -3.61 0.38 -19.63
CA PRO A 16 -4.72 1.25 -19.26
C PRO A 16 -5.51 1.65 -20.51
N ASN A 17 -6.83 1.54 -20.42
CA ASN A 17 -7.77 1.71 -21.53
C ASN A 17 -8.21 3.18 -21.71
N GLU A 18 -9.14 3.42 -22.62
CA GLU A 18 -9.69 4.77 -22.86
C GLU A 18 -10.38 5.37 -21.62
N GLN A 19 -11.01 4.54 -20.78
CA GLN A 19 -11.62 5.01 -19.54
C GLN A 19 -10.56 5.57 -18.59
N PHE A 20 -9.41 4.90 -18.45
CA PHE A 20 -8.28 5.44 -17.70
C PHE A 20 -7.86 6.82 -18.23
N VAL A 21 -7.70 6.95 -19.56
CA VAL A 21 -7.30 8.21 -20.20
C VAL A 21 -8.28 9.33 -19.88
N GLN A 22 -9.58 9.06 -19.99
CA GLN A 22 -10.63 10.03 -19.68
C GLN A 22 -10.62 10.45 -18.21
N ARG A 23 -10.49 9.48 -17.28
CA ARG A 23 -10.49 9.76 -15.84
C ARG A 23 -9.27 10.58 -15.42
N ILE A 24 -8.08 10.30 -15.96
CA ILE A 24 -6.88 11.10 -15.68
C ILE A 24 -7.03 12.53 -16.21
N ASN A 25 -7.58 12.73 -17.42
CA ASN A 25 -7.79 14.08 -17.97
C ASN A 25 -8.81 14.89 -17.15
N GLN A 26 -9.94 14.28 -16.79
CA GLN A 26 -10.96 14.92 -15.93
C GLN A 26 -10.39 15.31 -14.57
N TRP A 27 -9.57 14.44 -13.98
CA TRP A 27 -8.93 14.74 -12.71
C TRP A 27 -7.87 15.83 -12.83
N ALA A 28 -7.08 15.83 -13.91
CA ALA A 28 -6.15 16.91 -14.20
C ALA A 28 -6.87 18.26 -14.40
N ASP A 29 -8.08 18.28 -14.97
CA ASP A 29 -8.91 19.49 -15.07
C ASP A 29 -9.29 20.00 -13.67
N ALA A 30 -9.77 19.11 -12.80
CA ALA A 30 -10.15 19.44 -11.43
C ALA A 30 -8.96 19.93 -10.58
N LEU A 31 -7.77 19.36 -10.79
CA LEU A 31 -6.56 19.73 -10.06
C LEU A 31 -5.92 21.04 -10.54
N ALA A 32 -6.17 21.47 -11.78
CA ALA A 32 -5.41 22.55 -12.41
C ALA A 32 -5.42 23.86 -11.62
N ALA A 33 -6.50 24.14 -10.86
CA ALA A 33 -6.65 25.33 -10.04
C ALA A 33 -5.72 25.37 -8.81
N HIS A 34 -5.34 24.21 -8.27
CA HIS A 34 -4.59 24.10 -7.00
C HIS A 34 -3.23 23.40 -7.16
N HIS A 35 -3.07 22.59 -8.21
CA HIS A 35 -1.88 21.78 -8.48
C HIS A 35 -1.51 21.82 -9.97
N SER A 36 -1.41 23.02 -10.55
CA SER A 36 -1.23 23.25 -12.00
C SER A 36 -0.05 22.50 -12.63
N SER A 37 1.10 22.44 -11.94
CA SER A 37 2.29 21.71 -12.41
C SER A 37 2.03 20.20 -12.47
N PHE A 38 1.43 19.64 -11.42
CA PHE A 38 1.09 18.21 -11.38
C PHE A 38 0.01 17.86 -12.41
N ALA A 39 -1.02 18.69 -12.56
CA ALA A 39 -2.02 18.54 -13.61
C ALA A 39 -1.40 18.54 -15.02
N SER A 40 -0.44 19.43 -15.28
CA SER A 40 0.28 19.47 -16.56
C SER A 40 1.10 18.21 -16.81
N GLN A 41 1.81 17.72 -15.78
CA GLN A 41 2.56 16.46 -15.85
C GLN A 41 1.64 15.27 -16.13
N LEU A 42 0.50 15.17 -15.44
CA LEU A 42 -0.48 14.10 -15.67
C LEU A 42 -0.97 14.10 -17.12
N ARG A 43 -1.27 15.26 -17.70
CA ARG A 43 -1.69 15.34 -19.12
C ARG A 43 -0.59 14.88 -20.06
N GLN A 44 0.66 15.28 -19.81
CA GLN A 44 1.79 14.89 -20.64
C GLN A 44 1.97 13.37 -20.63
N LEU A 45 1.99 12.76 -19.45
CA LEU A 45 2.11 11.31 -19.29
C LEU A 45 0.90 10.58 -19.89
N ASN A 46 -0.31 11.12 -19.69
CA ASN A 46 -1.53 10.51 -20.19
C ASN A 46 -1.69 10.62 -21.71
N ALA A 47 -1.05 11.58 -22.37
CA ALA A 47 -1.04 11.70 -23.83
C ALA A 47 -0.13 10.65 -24.49
N ASP A 48 0.94 10.22 -23.83
CA ASP A 48 1.91 9.28 -24.37
C ASP A 48 1.57 7.80 -24.06
N GLU A 49 1.46 6.98 -25.11
CA GLU A 49 1.06 5.56 -24.97
C GLU A 49 2.09 4.72 -24.20
N LEU A 50 3.38 5.00 -24.42
CA LEU A 50 4.44 4.29 -23.73
C LEU A 50 4.41 4.58 -22.23
N SER A 51 4.26 5.85 -21.86
CA SER A 51 4.14 6.32 -20.48
C SER A 51 2.95 5.68 -19.74
N ARG A 52 1.81 5.48 -20.42
CA ARG A 52 0.65 4.79 -19.82
C ARG A 52 0.92 3.32 -19.51
N ARG A 53 1.81 2.64 -20.25
CA ARG A 53 2.07 1.20 -20.11
C ARG A 53 3.24 0.85 -19.21
N LEU A 54 4.17 1.77 -19.00
CA LEU A 54 5.39 1.53 -18.22
C LEU A 54 5.27 2.02 -16.78
N GLY A 55 6.11 1.45 -15.92
CA GLY A 55 6.32 1.96 -14.57
C GLY A 55 5.25 1.59 -13.55
N TRP A 56 4.40 0.61 -13.85
CA TRP A 56 3.46 0.03 -12.88
C TRP A 56 4.13 -1.09 -12.10
N MET A 57 4.24 -0.93 -10.79
CA MET A 57 5.02 -1.83 -9.93
C MET A 57 4.17 -2.35 -8.78
N PRO A 58 4.28 -3.64 -8.41
CA PRO A 58 3.74 -4.13 -7.16
C PRO A 58 4.63 -3.67 -5.98
N ARG A 59 4.04 -3.60 -4.79
CA ARG A 59 4.80 -3.42 -3.55
C ARG A 59 4.31 -4.32 -2.43
N VAL A 60 3.01 -4.24 -2.12
CA VAL A 60 2.38 -4.98 -1.02
C VAL A 60 1.78 -6.28 -1.56
N HIS A 61 1.56 -7.26 -0.69
CA HIS A 61 0.91 -8.51 -1.06
C HIS A 61 -0.46 -8.27 -1.73
N PRO A 62 -0.85 -9.11 -2.71
CA PRO A 62 -2.18 -9.07 -3.27
C PRO A 62 -3.24 -9.49 -2.23
N LEU A 63 -4.44 -8.95 -2.37
CA LEU A 63 -5.60 -9.45 -1.64
C LEU A 63 -6.17 -10.63 -2.43
N ILE A 64 -6.16 -11.82 -1.81
CA ILE A 64 -6.63 -13.07 -2.40
C ILE A 64 -7.96 -13.46 -1.76
N LEU A 65 -9.01 -13.58 -2.56
CA LEU A 65 -10.38 -13.92 -2.15
C LEU A 65 -10.87 -15.14 -2.95
N GLY A 66 -10.42 -16.34 -2.56
CA GLY A 66 -10.64 -17.55 -3.36
C GLY A 66 -9.78 -17.53 -4.63
N GLU A 67 -10.41 -17.66 -5.79
CA GLU A 67 -9.75 -17.53 -7.10
C GLU A 67 -9.55 -16.06 -7.50
N ARG A 68 -10.25 -15.14 -6.85
CA ARG A 68 -10.11 -13.72 -7.13
C ARG A 68 -8.82 -13.15 -6.55
N ILE A 69 -8.07 -12.42 -7.36
CA ILE A 69 -6.82 -11.76 -6.97
C ILE A 69 -6.93 -10.26 -7.27
N LEU A 70 -6.68 -9.43 -6.26
CA LEU A 70 -6.48 -8.00 -6.42
C LEU A 70 -5.01 -7.70 -6.18
N LEU A 71 -4.28 -7.41 -7.27
CA LEU A 71 -2.86 -7.06 -7.26
C LEU A 71 -2.71 -5.53 -7.23
N PRO A 72 -2.27 -4.95 -6.10
CA PRO A 72 -2.02 -3.51 -6.00
C PRO A 72 -0.80 -3.10 -6.82
N LEU A 73 -0.99 -2.09 -7.68
CA LEU A 73 0.05 -1.51 -8.52
C LEU A 73 0.11 0.00 -8.31
N TYR A 74 1.28 0.58 -8.50
CA TYR A 74 1.46 2.03 -8.46
C TYR A 74 2.45 2.50 -9.53
N SER A 75 2.37 3.77 -9.87
CA SER A 75 3.32 4.42 -10.78
C SER A 75 3.98 5.62 -10.08
N ASP A 76 5.31 5.64 -10.00
CA ASP A 76 6.05 6.83 -9.55
C ASP A 76 5.96 7.98 -10.59
N GLY A 77 5.64 7.66 -11.86
CA GLY A 77 5.43 8.65 -12.91
C GLY A 77 4.11 9.40 -12.73
N PHE A 78 2.99 8.67 -12.65
CA PHE A 78 1.67 9.27 -12.40
C PHE A 78 1.44 9.64 -10.93
N ASN A 79 2.24 9.10 -10.01
CA ASN A 79 2.15 9.28 -8.55
C ASN A 79 0.76 8.90 -7.98
N LEU A 80 0.21 7.81 -8.51
CA LEU A 80 -1.10 7.24 -8.16
C LEU A 80 -1.05 5.70 -8.25
N ALA A 81 -2.15 5.05 -7.88
CA ALA A 81 -2.29 3.60 -7.93
C ALA A 81 -3.42 3.10 -8.85
N ILE A 82 -3.29 1.84 -9.27
CA ILE A 82 -4.34 1.05 -9.95
C ILE A 82 -4.32 -0.36 -9.35
N ILE A 83 -5.42 -1.09 -9.44
CA ILE A 83 -5.48 -2.50 -9.06
C ILE A 83 -5.65 -3.34 -10.31
N ALA A 84 -4.82 -4.36 -10.47
CA ALA A 84 -5.06 -5.41 -11.44
C ALA A 84 -5.90 -6.51 -10.78
N LEU A 85 -7.04 -6.84 -11.37
CA LEU A 85 -7.99 -7.82 -10.87
C LEU A 85 -7.98 -9.05 -11.78
N SER A 86 -7.92 -10.22 -11.18
CA SER A 86 -8.20 -11.50 -11.83
C SER A 86 -9.36 -12.16 -11.10
N GLU A 87 -10.28 -12.77 -11.84
CA GLU A 87 -11.41 -13.55 -11.31
C GLU A 87 -11.17 -15.08 -11.45
N ASP A 88 -10.04 -15.47 -12.04
CA ASP A 88 -9.73 -16.82 -12.53
C ASP A 88 -8.32 -17.26 -12.12
N ALA A 89 -7.93 -16.97 -10.87
CA ALA A 89 -6.66 -17.37 -10.26
C ALA A 89 -5.40 -16.91 -11.02
N GLY A 90 -5.51 -15.83 -11.79
CA GLY A 90 -4.43 -15.19 -12.53
C GLY A 90 -4.37 -15.55 -14.02
N GLU A 91 -5.36 -16.28 -14.56
CA GLU A 91 -5.42 -16.62 -15.99
C GLU A 91 -5.70 -15.38 -16.87
N SER A 92 -6.60 -14.51 -16.44
CA SER A 92 -6.92 -13.24 -17.12
C SER A 92 -7.01 -12.08 -16.13
N TRP A 93 -6.83 -10.87 -16.66
CA TRP A 93 -6.70 -9.66 -15.84
C TRP A 93 -7.46 -8.47 -16.43
N GLN A 94 -8.08 -7.69 -15.55
CA GLN A 94 -8.66 -6.38 -15.82
C GLN A 94 -8.07 -5.33 -14.89
N LEU A 95 -8.00 -4.07 -15.31
CA LEU A 95 -7.55 -2.95 -14.47
C LEU A 95 -8.75 -2.21 -13.86
N SER A 96 -8.61 -1.80 -12.61
CA SER A 96 -9.54 -0.88 -11.95
C SER A 96 -9.48 0.53 -12.56
N GLU A 97 -10.46 1.36 -12.22
CA GLU A 97 -10.24 2.81 -12.26
C GLU A 97 -9.06 3.20 -11.34
N PRO A 98 -8.30 4.24 -11.68
CA PRO A 98 -7.19 4.68 -10.85
C PRO A 98 -7.66 5.22 -9.49
N LEU A 99 -6.87 4.94 -8.46
CA LEU A 99 -6.98 5.58 -7.15
C LEU A 99 -6.37 6.99 -7.25
N LEU A 100 -7.20 7.93 -7.69
CA LEU A 100 -6.80 9.31 -7.95
C LEU A 100 -6.38 10.01 -6.65
N SER A 101 -5.12 10.38 -6.54
CA SER A 101 -4.56 11.08 -5.37
C SER A 101 -3.30 11.85 -5.73
N VAL A 102 -3.06 12.96 -5.03
CA VAL A 102 -1.77 13.66 -5.14
C VAL A 102 -0.77 12.93 -4.23
N GLY A 103 -0.12 11.89 -4.74
CA GLY A 103 0.97 11.20 -4.03
C GLY A 103 0.63 9.92 -3.30
N GLY A 104 -0.59 9.40 -3.45
CA GLY A 104 -0.98 8.11 -2.88
C GLY A 104 -0.48 6.96 -3.74
N VAL A 105 0.47 6.19 -3.21
CA VAL A 105 1.07 5.04 -3.91
C VAL A 105 1.25 3.85 -2.98
N GLN A 106 1.63 2.70 -3.55
CA GLN A 106 1.90 1.46 -2.81
C GLN A 106 0.72 1.00 -1.94
N PRO A 107 -0.47 0.74 -2.53
CA PRO A 107 -1.64 0.35 -1.76
C PRO A 107 -1.46 -1.02 -1.10
N SER A 108 -1.95 -1.12 0.14
CA SER A 108 -2.24 -2.35 0.86
C SER A 108 -3.75 -2.52 0.94
N LEU A 109 -4.25 -3.70 0.57
CA LEU A 109 -5.68 -3.96 0.49
C LEU A 109 -6.15 -4.87 1.62
N VAL A 110 -7.31 -4.56 2.21
CA VAL A 110 -7.99 -5.40 3.20
C VAL A 110 -9.50 -5.39 2.94
N ALA A 111 -10.14 -6.55 3.09
CA ALA A 111 -11.58 -6.69 2.89
C ALA A 111 -12.33 -6.65 4.23
N ARG A 112 -13.39 -5.83 4.27
CA ARG A 112 -14.37 -5.81 5.35
C ARG A 112 -15.34 -6.97 5.21
N ARG A 113 -16.01 -7.34 6.30
CA ARG A 113 -17.02 -8.40 6.33
C ARG A 113 -18.24 -8.11 5.45
N ASP A 114 -18.54 -6.82 5.20
CA ASP A 114 -19.61 -6.39 4.31
C ASP A 114 -19.21 -6.37 2.82
N GLY A 115 -18.00 -6.84 2.48
CA GLY A 115 -17.49 -6.91 1.12
C GLY A 115 -16.83 -5.62 0.62
N VAL A 116 -16.86 -4.53 1.40
CA VAL A 116 -16.12 -3.31 1.06
C VAL A 116 -14.61 -3.57 1.16
N ILE A 117 -13.87 -3.19 0.13
CA ILE A 117 -12.41 -3.28 0.12
C ILE A 117 -11.83 -1.91 0.49
N VAL A 118 -10.89 -1.92 1.43
CA VAL A 118 -10.18 -0.71 1.88
C VAL A 118 -8.76 -0.78 1.37
N ALA A 119 -8.32 0.28 0.71
CA ALA A 119 -6.92 0.48 0.33
C ALA A 119 -6.28 1.49 1.27
N TYR A 120 -5.17 1.13 1.89
CA TYR A 120 -4.30 2.04 2.63
C TYR A 120 -3.03 2.30 1.81
N MET A 121 -2.58 3.54 1.71
CA MET A 121 -1.45 3.95 0.86
C MET A 121 -0.47 4.82 1.62
N ARG A 122 0.80 4.78 1.21
CA ARG A 122 1.77 5.78 1.67
C ARG A 122 1.48 7.14 1.03
N ASP A 123 1.92 8.20 1.69
CA ASP A 123 1.68 9.58 1.28
C ASP A 123 2.96 10.29 0.82
N ASN A 124 3.14 10.42 -0.49
CA ASN A 124 4.16 11.29 -1.10
C ASN A 124 3.59 12.68 -1.45
N GLY A 125 2.38 12.98 -0.99
CA GLY A 125 1.65 14.18 -1.31
C GLY A 125 2.05 15.39 -0.47
N PRO A 126 1.31 16.50 -0.59
CA PRO A 126 1.49 17.67 0.26
C PRO A 126 1.10 17.37 1.71
N ALA A 127 1.69 18.09 2.66
CA ALA A 127 1.36 18.01 4.08
C ALA A 127 -0.14 18.31 4.36
N PRO A 128 -0.71 17.82 5.48
CA PRO A 128 -0.09 16.99 6.52
C PRO A 128 0.10 15.55 6.05
N ASN A 129 1.26 14.94 6.32
CA ASN A 129 1.55 13.60 5.80
C ASN A 129 0.83 12.53 6.63
N ARG A 130 -0.08 11.79 6.01
CA ARG A 130 -0.95 10.81 6.66
C ARG A 130 -1.09 9.58 5.80
N VAL A 131 -1.29 8.40 6.40
CA VAL A 131 -1.73 7.23 5.62
C VAL A 131 -2.98 7.63 4.84
N MET A 132 -2.96 7.42 3.53
CA MET A 132 -4.08 7.69 2.65
C MET A 132 -4.99 6.46 2.58
N THR A 133 -6.29 6.66 2.39
CA THR A 133 -7.27 5.59 2.32
C THR A 133 -8.28 5.80 1.19
N ALA A 134 -8.72 4.71 0.57
CA ALA A 134 -9.86 4.71 -0.35
C ALA A 134 -10.70 3.44 -0.17
N LEU A 135 -11.97 3.52 -0.55
CA LEU A 135 -12.92 2.44 -0.43
C LEU A 135 -13.39 1.98 -1.80
N SER A 136 -13.56 0.68 -1.97
CA SER A 136 -14.25 0.10 -3.11
C SER A 136 -15.47 -0.70 -2.64
N GLN A 137 -16.63 -0.38 -3.21
CA GLN A 137 -17.91 -1.03 -2.93
C GLN A 137 -18.31 -2.05 -4.01
N ASP A 138 -17.55 -2.12 -5.11
CA ASP A 138 -17.81 -3.01 -6.24
C ASP A 138 -16.71 -4.07 -6.41
N GLY A 139 -15.99 -4.39 -5.33
CA GLY A 139 -15.00 -5.45 -5.34
C GLY A 139 -13.65 -5.06 -5.94
N GLY A 140 -13.32 -3.77 -5.99
CA GLY A 140 -12.00 -3.26 -6.39
C GLY A 140 -11.95 -2.65 -7.78
N TYR A 141 -13.08 -2.60 -8.52
CA TYR A 141 -13.12 -2.01 -9.86
C TYR A 141 -13.13 -0.49 -9.83
N ARG A 142 -13.87 0.10 -8.88
CA ARG A 142 -13.92 1.55 -8.67
C ARG A 142 -13.56 1.89 -7.24
N TRP A 143 -13.00 3.07 -7.06
CA TRP A 143 -12.52 3.56 -5.78
C TRP A 143 -13.13 4.92 -5.48
N SER A 144 -13.42 5.16 -4.20
CA SER A 144 -13.80 6.47 -3.69
C SER A 144 -12.67 7.48 -3.94
N GLU A 145 -12.98 8.76 -3.72
CA GLU A 145 -11.92 9.76 -3.55
C GLU A 145 -10.96 9.32 -2.43
N VAL A 146 -9.66 9.51 -2.67
CA VAL A 146 -8.62 9.17 -1.72
C VAL A 146 -8.60 10.23 -0.62
N ALA A 147 -8.82 9.81 0.62
CA ALA A 147 -8.80 10.66 1.79
C ALA A 147 -7.55 10.41 2.64
N LYS A 148 -7.16 11.37 3.48
CA LYS A 148 -6.15 11.18 4.51
C LYS A 148 -6.79 10.67 5.80
N THR A 149 -6.16 9.69 6.44
CA THR A 149 -6.53 9.22 7.78
C THR A 149 -5.87 10.09 8.87
N ASP A 150 -6.09 9.77 10.14
CA ASP A 150 -5.39 10.40 11.26
C ASP A 150 -4.03 9.77 11.58
N ILE A 151 -3.64 8.69 10.90
CA ILE A 151 -2.35 8.02 11.14
C ILE A 151 -1.25 8.79 10.41
N PRO A 152 -0.23 9.35 11.09
CA PRO A 152 0.90 10.00 10.43
C PRO A 152 1.66 9.02 9.54
N ASN A 153 2.19 9.49 8.41
CA ASN A 153 3.02 8.67 7.53
C ASN A 153 4.11 9.54 6.88
N PRO A 154 5.41 9.23 7.02
CA PRO A 154 6.50 10.06 6.50
C PRO A 154 6.81 9.75 5.02
N GLY A 155 5.79 9.41 4.22
CA GLY A 155 5.95 8.90 2.85
C GLY A 155 6.62 7.53 2.79
N SER A 156 6.19 6.59 3.64
CA SER A 156 6.73 5.24 3.73
C SER A 156 5.66 4.18 3.51
N SER A 157 6.01 3.10 2.82
CA SER A 157 5.12 1.93 2.63
C SER A 157 4.52 1.46 3.95
N ILE A 158 3.26 1.06 3.89
CA ILE A 158 2.53 0.40 4.97
C ILE A 158 2.13 -1.00 4.49
N GLU A 159 1.77 -1.88 5.42
CA GLU A 159 1.08 -3.12 5.08
C GLU A 159 0.03 -3.43 6.14
N ALA A 160 -1.18 -3.75 5.68
CA ALA A 160 -2.32 -4.09 6.50
C ALA A 160 -2.87 -5.47 6.10
N MET A 161 -3.32 -6.26 7.08
CA MET A 161 -3.94 -7.55 6.87
C MET A 161 -5.02 -7.84 7.92
N VAL A 162 -5.92 -8.77 7.61
CA VAL A 162 -6.88 -9.32 8.57
C VAL A 162 -6.27 -10.56 9.21
N LEU A 163 -6.16 -10.59 10.53
CA LEU A 163 -5.73 -11.75 11.30
C LEU A 163 -6.81 -12.84 11.27
N GLN A 164 -6.43 -14.09 11.56
CA GLN A 164 -7.35 -15.22 11.71
C GLN A 164 -8.45 -14.98 12.75
N THR A 165 -8.20 -14.12 13.75
CA THR A 165 -9.17 -13.68 14.76
C THR A 165 -10.21 -12.68 14.22
N GLY A 166 -10.00 -12.15 13.00
CA GLY A 166 -10.81 -11.11 12.37
C GLY A 166 -10.40 -9.69 12.73
N GLU A 167 -9.41 -9.51 13.61
CA GLU A 167 -8.83 -8.22 13.95
C GLU A 167 -7.93 -7.74 12.80
N TRP A 168 -7.85 -6.43 12.59
CA TRP A 168 -7.01 -5.84 11.54
C TRP A 168 -5.66 -5.44 12.12
N LEU A 169 -4.57 -5.83 11.46
CA LEU A 169 -3.22 -5.45 11.82
C LEU A 169 -2.62 -4.58 10.72
N MET A 170 -1.99 -3.47 11.10
CA MET A 170 -1.21 -2.62 10.19
C MET A 170 0.20 -2.43 10.73
N VAL A 171 1.18 -2.49 9.85
CA VAL A 171 2.57 -2.12 10.13
C VAL A 171 2.90 -0.86 9.33
N ALA A 172 3.27 0.21 10.05
CA ALA A 172 3.49 1.52 9.45
C ALA A 172 4.51 2.33 10.25
N ASN A 173 5.21 3.26 9.58
CA ASN A 173 5.81 4.38 10.28
C ASN A 173 4.70 5.38 10.62
N ASP A 174 4.56 5.72 11.90
CA ASP A 174 3.50 6.60 12.44
C ASP A 174 4.04 7.99 12.83
N THR A 175 4.90 8.56 11.98
CA THR A 175 5.50 9.90 12.11
C THR A 175 5.15 10.76 10.91
N GLU A 176 5.19 12.10 11.04
CA GLU A 176 5.11 12.98 9.87
C GLU A 176 6.45 13.12 9.16
N GLN A 177 7.56 12.92 9.88
CA GLN A 177 8.92 13.08 9.40
C GLN A 177 9.83 11.95 9.88
N GLY A 178 10.65 11.45 8.96
CA GLY A 178 11.64 10.41 9.23
C GLY A 178 11.03 9.03 9.51
N ARG A 179 11.83 7.98 9.34
CA ARG A 179 11.40 6.58 9.46
C ARG A 179 12.01 5.90 10.68
N HIS A 180 12.16 6.64 11.78
CA HIS A 180 12.90 6.20 12.98
C HIS A 180 12.07 5.32 13.93
N GLN A 181 10.79 5.10 13.64
CA GLN A 181 9.94 4.19 14.40
C GLN A 181 9.05 3.38 13.47
N LEU A 182 8.84 2.09 13.78
CA LEU A 182 7.99 1.19 13.02
C LEU A 182 6.95 0.59 13.98
N ALA A 183 5.71 1.04 13.84
CA ALA A 183 4.60 0.65 14.70
C ALA A 183 3.83 -0.54 14.11
N VAL A 184 3.33 -1.39 15.00
CA VAL A 184 2.27 -2.37 14.76
C VAL A 184 1.01 -1.81 15.41
N LEU A 185 -0.02 -1.61 14.60
CA LEU A 185 -1.33 -1.10 14.99
C LEU A 185 -2.35 -2.24 14.91
N LEU A 186 -3.23 -2.34 15.90
CA LEU A 186 -4.36 -3.29 15.88
C LEU A 186 -5.67 -2.53 15.90
N SER A 187 -6.62 -2.99 15.07
CA SER A 187 -7.98 -2.49 15.01
C SER A 187 -8.98 -3.61 15.27
N TYR A 188 -9.92 -3.37 16.17
CA TYR A 188 -11.04 -4.25 16.50
C TYR A 188 -12.31 -3.95 15.68
N ASP A 189 -12.30 -2.88 14.89
CA ASP A 189 -13.48 -2.29 14.24
C ASP A 189 -13.27 -2.07 12.72
N GLU A 190 -12.58 -3.02 12.08
CA GLU A 190 -12.33 -3.04 10.62
C GLU A 190 -11.64 -1.76 10.11
N GLY A 191 -10.63 -1.29 10.84
CA GLY A 191 -9.80 -0.16 10.44
C GLY A 191 -10.44 1.22 10.62
N ARG A 192 -11.62 1.30 11.27
CA ARG A 192 -12.26 2.57 11.62
C ARG A 192 -11.48 3.31 12.70
N SER A 193 -10.93 2.58 13.68
CA SER A 193 -9.98 3.11 14.65
C SER A 193 -8.91 2.08 15.03
N TRP A 194 -7.78 2.53 15.56
CA TRP A 194 -6.61 1.70 15.86
C TRP A 194 -6.32 1.77 17.35
N GLN A 195 -6.85 0.82 18.12
CA GLN A 195 -6.90 0.90 19.58
C GLN A 195 -5.60 0.47 20.25
N VAL A 196 -4.80 -0.36 19.57
CA VAL A 196 -3.51 -0.82 20.09
C VAL A 196 -2.39 -0.31 19.21
N LYS A 197 -1.30 0.10 19.86
CA LYS A 197 -0.04 0.47 19.20
C LYS A 197 1.14 -0.08 19.99
N ARG A 198 1.99 -0.86 19.33
CA ARG A 198 3.30 -1.28 19.85
C ARG A 198 4.37 -1.10 18.79
N TYR A 199 5.63 -0.94 19.20
CA TYR A 199 6.73 -0.66 18.28
C TYR A 199 7.62 -1.89 18.08
N LEU A 200 7.90 -2.22 16.82
CA LEU A 200 9.01 -3.13 16.48
C LEU A 200 10.35 -2.43 16.65
N GLU A 201 10.37 -1.14 16.30
CA GLU A 201 11.53 -0.27 16.41
C GLU A 201 11.05 1.11 16.88
N ARG A 202 11.80 1.71 17.80
CA ARG A 202 11.51 3.05 18.31
C ARG A 202 12.80 3.75 18.68
N GLU A 203 13.35 4.45 17.70
CA GLU A 203 14.60 5.19 17.84
C GLU A 203 14.35 6.69 17.88
N SER A 204 15.34 7.45 18.31
CA SER A 204 15.30 8.92 18.21
C SER A 204 15.33 9.37 16.74
N PRO A 205 14.78 10.54 16.40
CA PRO A 205 14.90 11.10 15.06
C PRO A 205 16.35 11.13 14.57
N GLY A 206 16.60 10.56 13.39
CA GLY A 206 17.92 10.54 12.75
C GLY A 206 18.86 9.39 13.13
N THR A 207 18.52 8.56 14.14
CA THR A 207 19.40 7.45 14.56
C THR A 207 19.09 6.12 13.89
N GLY A 208 17.86 5.93 13.41
CA GLY A 208 17.41 4.72 12.72
C GLY A 208 16.47 5.01 11.54
N SER A 209 16.40 4.05 10.62
CA SER A 209 15.49 4.04 9.48
C SER A 209 14.94 2.65 9.25
N PHE A 210 13.63 2.49 9.48
CA PHE A 210 12.91 1.22 9.44
C PHE A 210 11.71 1.39 8.54
N SER A 211 11.57 0.58 7.49
CA SER A 211 10.46 0.77 6.54
C SER A 211 10.25 -0.44 5.65
N TYR A 212 9.29 -0.34 4.73
CA TYR A 212 8.96 -1.38 3.78
C TYR A 212 8.59 -2.71 4.49
N PRO A 213 7.59 -2.71 5.40
CA PRO A 213 7.14 -3.94 6.03
C PRO A 213 6.55 -4.92 5.02
N SER A 214 6.65 -6.20 5.35
CA SER A 214 5.96 -7.33 4.71
C SER A 214 5.49 -8.28 5.80
N VAL A 215 4.20 -8.61 5.81
CA VAL A 215 3.51 -9.26 6.93
C VAL A 215 2.79 -10.52 6.45
N ILE A 216 2.98 -11.61 7.18
CA ILE A 216 2.18 -12.83 7.01
C ILE A 216 1.79 -13.40 8.38
N GLN A 217 0.67 -14.13 8.43
CA GLN A 217 0.31 -14.93 9.59
C GLN A 217 0.41 -16.42 9.25
N ALA A 218 1.15 -17.16 10.08
CA ALA A 218 1.28 -18.61 9.97
C ALA A 218 0.01 -19.32 10.46
N HIS A 219 -0.11 -20.60 10.12
CA HIS A 219 -1.25 -21.43 10.54
C HIS A 219 -1.35 -21.60 12.07
N ASP A 220 -0.22 -21.53 12.79
CA ASP A 220 -0.19 -21.60 14.26
C ASP A 220 -0.54 -20.26 14.93
N GLY A 221 -0.97 -19.26 14.14
CA GLY A 221 -1.31 -17.92 14.62
C GLY A 221 -0.12 -16.97 14.75
N THR A 222 1.12 -17.44 14.56
CA THR A 222 2.33 -16.59 14.63
C THR A 222 2.31 -15.55 13.52
N ILE A 223 2.53 -14.29 13.87
CA ILE A 223 2.69 -13.17 12.94
C ILE A 223 4.18 -13.04 12.64
N HIS A 224 4.53 -13.02 11.36
CA HIS A 224 5.89 -12.80 10.87
C HIS A 224 5.95 -11.48 10.11
N ILE A 225 6.94 -10.65 10.46
CA ILE A 225 7.17 -9.36 9.81
C ILE A 225 8.61 -9.30 9.33
N THR A 226 8.81 -8.93 8.07
CA THR A 226 10.13 -8.53 7.55
C THR A 226 10.10 -7.05 7.17
N TYR A 227 11.22 -6.36 7.34
CA TYR A 227 11.31 -4.93 7.04
C TYR A 227 12.76 -4.50 6.76
N SER A 228 12.91 -3.42 6.00
CA SER A 228 14.20 -2.75 5.82
C SER A 228 14.62 -2.13 7.15
N TYR A 229 15.84 -2.43 7.59
CA TYR A 229 16.42 -1.96 8.83
C TYR A 229 17.74 -1.26 8.52
N ALA A 230 17.90 -0.02 8.97
CA ALA A 230 19.17 0.69 8.87
C ALA A 230 19.44 1.55 10.10
N ILE A 231 20.68 1.50 10.60
CA ILE A 231 21.15 2.29 11.74
C ILE A 231 22.53 2.88 11.46
N SER A 232 22.83 3.99 12.14
CA SER A 232 24.18 4.54 12.19
C SER A 232 25.01 3.81 13.24
N THR A 233 26.26 3.47 12.89
CA THR A 233 27.24 2.87 13.81
C THR A 233 28.55 3.66 13.75
N PRO A 234 29.47 3.51 14.73
CA PRO A 234 30.78 4.16 14.67
C PRO A 234 31.56 3.85 13.38
N ASN A 235 31.29 2.70 12.74
CA ASN A 235 31.95 2.26 11.51
C ASN A 235 31.11 2.53 10.25
N GLY A 236 30.13 3.44 10.33
CA GLY A 236 29.25 3.82 9.22
C GLY A 236 27.85 3.23 9.31
N ARG A 237 27.08 3.34 8.23
CA ARG A 237 25.69 2.87 8.17
C ARG A 237 25.64 1.36 8.00
N ARG A 238 24.89 0.67 8.85
CA ARG A 238 24.56 -0.75 8.68
C ARG A 238 23.13 -0.88 8.21
N SER A 239 22.89 -1.75 7.22
CA SER A 239 21.57 -2.05 6.69
C SER A 239 21.36 -3.55 6.53
N ALA A 240 20.16 -4.02 6.82
CA ALA A 240 19.72 -5.41 6.66
C ALA A 240 18.22 -5.48 6.38
N ILE A 241 17.73 -6.66 6.01
CA ILE A 241 16.32 -7.01 6.21
C ILE A 241 16.21 -7.67 7.59
N LYS A 242 15.48 -7.05 8.51
CA LYS A 242 15.23 -7.63 9.84
C LYS A 242 13.94 -8.44 9.79
N TRP A 243 13.93 -9.52 10.55
CA TRP A 243 12.77 -10.40 10.73
C TRP A 243 12.35 -10.37 12.20
N ALA A 244 11.07 -10.11 12.44
CA ALA A 244 10.42 -10.19 13.73
C ALA A 244 9.29 -11.23 13.68
N ARG A 245 9.04 -11.90 14.81
CA ARG A 245 7.87 -12.78 14.98
C ARG A 245 7.29 -12.64 16.37
N PHE A 246 5.98 -12.73 16.47
CA PHE A 246 5.22 -12.69 17.73
C PHE A 246 3.84 -13.31 17.53
N THR A 247 3.15 -13.63 18.62
CA THR A 247 1.73 -14.00 18.61
C THR A 247 0.86 -12.77 18.87
N ARG A 248 -0.45 -12.88 18.63
CA ARG A 248 -1.42 -11.82 18.95
C ARG A 248 -1.24 -11.29 20.38
N ASP A 249 -0.95 -12.16 21.34
CA ASP A 249 -0.79 -11.80 22.76
C ASP A 249 0.30 -10.75 23.01
N TRP A 250 1.32 -10.64 22.14
CA TRP A 250 2.33 -9.58 22.26
C TRP A 250 1.75 -8.17 22.10
N LEU A 251 0.58 -8.04 21.46
CA LEU A 251 -0.16 -6.79 21.29
C LEU A 251 -1.14 -6.51 22.43
N GLU A 252 -1.29 -7.41 23.41
CA GLU A 252 -2.11 -7.13 24.59
C GLU A 252 -1.48 -6.01 25.45
N PRO A 253 -2.29 -5.16 26.11
CA PRO A 253 -1.79 -4.04 26.93
C PRO A 253 -0.77 -4.46 27.99
#